data_AF-A0A1F3P3C1-F1
#
_entry.id   AF-A0A1F3P3C1-F1
#
_cell.length_a   1.000
_cell.length_b   1.000
_cell.length_c   1.000
_cell.angle_alpha   90.00
_cell.angle_beta   90.00
_cell.angle_gamma   90.00
#
_symmetry.space_group_name_H-M   'P 1'
#
loop_
_entity.id
_entity.type
_entity.pdbx_description
1 polymer ?
#
loop_
_entity_poly.entity_id
_entity_poly.type
_entity_poly.pdbx_seq_one_letter_code
_entity_poly.pdbx_strand_id
1 'polypeptide(L)'
;MRKLFTLLLALLIAKVVFAQTPQKMSYQAVIRNNAGELISDKPIGIKISILDSSNTAVFSEVHTLTTNSNGLANLIIGGGAPIIGAVALINWADGPFFIKTETDPTGGSNYTISGTSELLSVPYALFSANNNDPTYTLGLHPELGGYVFYITPDGKHGLVSETQDQGAETSWYLAHDNINNASYHSQNGKKFTDWKLPTKYELNLMYTNRSAIGGFALGTVVNYWSSSEGDFTVSWNQNFSNGTQSIKAKSINYVVRSIRSF
;
A
#
# COMPACT_ATOMS: atom_id res chain seq x y z
N MET A 1 -5.81 9.25 -36.54
CA MET A 1 -6.50 10.32 -35.76
C MET A 1 -7.58 9.80 -34.83
N ARG A 2 -8.55 8.97 -35.27
CA ARG A 2 -9.62 8.44 -34.40
C ARG A 2 -9.12 7.70 -33.15
N LYS A 3 -8.09 6.83 -33.27
CA LYS A 3 -7.52 6.05 -32.15
C LYS A 3 -6.75 6.90 -31.12
N LEU A 4 -6.17 8.04 -31.55
CA LEU A 4 -5.44 8.95 -30.66
C LEU A 4 -6.41 9.76 -29.79
N PHE A 5 -7.57 10.14 -30.35
CA PHE A 5 -8.62 10.84 -29.63
C PHE A 5 -9.27 9.94 -28.56
N THR A 6 -9.47 8.65 -28.86
CA THR A 6 -9.97 7.68 -27.88
C THR A 6 -8.98 7.46 -26.73
N LEU A 7 -7.67 7.44 -27.01
CA LEU A 7 -6.64 7.28 -25.99
C LEU A 7 -6.56 8.51 -25.07
N LEU A 8 -6.60 9.72 -25.63
CA LEU A 8 -6.62 10.98 -24.88
C LEU A 8 -7.88 11.11 -24.01
N LEU A 9 -9.04 10.70 -24.52
CA LEU A 9 -10.29 10.70 -23.76
C LEU A 9 -10.25 9.69 -22.60
N ALA A 10 -9.71 8.48 -22.84
CA ALA A 10 -9.53 7.48 -21.78
C ALA A 10 -8.54 7.96 -20.69
N LEU A 11 -7.47 8.66 -21.07
CA LEU A 11 -6.51 9.25 -20.14
C LEU A 11 -7.13 10.37 -19.29
N LEU A 12 -8.03 11.17 -19.87
CA LEU A 12 -8.77 12.20 -19.13
C LEU A 12 -9.76 11.59 -18.14
N ILE A 13 -10.47 10.51 -18.52
CA ILE A 13 -11.44 9.83 -17.66
C ILE A 13 -10.73 9.15 -16.47
N ALA A 14 -9.54 8.57 -16.68
CA ALA A 14 -8.75 7.96 -15.61
C ALA A 14 -8.30 8.95 -14.52
N LYS A 15 -8.22 10.25 -14.82
CA LYS A 15 -7.90 11.30 -13.83
C LYS A 15 -9.08 11.70 -12.93
N VAL A 16 -10.31 11.32 -13.28
CA VAL A 16 -11.53 11.77 -12.56
C VAL A 16 -12.02 10.73 -11.55
N VAL A 17 -11.44 9.51 -11.53
CA VAL A 17 -11.82 8.48 -10.56
C VAL A 17 -11.05 8.68 -9.25
N PHE A 18 -11.54 9.58 -8.40
CA PHE A 18 -11.10 9.63 -7.00
C PHE A 18 -11.80 8.53 -6.21
N ALA A 19 -11.18 7.35 -6.13
CA ALA A 19 -11.61 6.28 -5.23
C ALA A 19 -11.16 6.55 -3.77
N GLN A 20 -11.28 7.80 -3.31
CA GLN A 20 -10.91 8.17 -1.95
C GLN A 20 -12.05 7.80 -1.02
N THR A 21 -11.75 7.00 0.01
CA THR A 21 -12.71 6.71 1.09
C THR A 21 -13.21 8.02 1.66
N PRO A 22 -14.54 8.23 1.78
CA PRO A 22 -15.07 9.45 2.37
C PRO A 22 -14.46 9.68 3.75
N GLN A 23 -13.79 10.82 3.95
CA GLN A 23 -13.20 11.23 5.22
C GLN A 23 -14.27 11.80 6.16
N LYS A 24 -15.33 11.01 6.36
CA LYS A 24 -16.56 11.40 7.04
C LYS A 24 -17.08 10.23 7.86
N MET A 25 -17.71 10.51 8.99
CA MET A 25 -18.27 9.49 9.88
C MET A 25 -19.72 9.80 10.20
N SER A 26 -20.62 8.82 10.13
CA SER A 26 -22.01 8.99 10.56
C SER A 26 -22.08 9.12 12.09
N TYR A 27 -22.90 10.03 12.59
CA TYR A 27 -23.15 10.22 14.01
C TYR A 27 -24.63 10.48 14.27
N GLN A 28 -25.15 9.88 15.34
CA GLN A 28 -26.53 10.03 15.77
C GLN A 28 -26.58 10.25 17.27
N ALA A 29 -27.43 11.16 17.72
CA ALA A 29 -27.67 11.41 19.14
C ALA A 29 -29.13 11.76 19.41
N VAL A 30 -29.65 11.31 20.54
CA VAL A 30 -30.97 11.73 21.05
C VAL A 30 -30.76 12.87 22.03
N ILE A 31 -31.40 14.01 21.77
CA ILE A 31 -31.17 15.25 22.52
C ILE A 31 -32.28 15.43 23.56
N ARG A 32 -31.87 15.62 24.82
CA ARG A 32 -32.74 15.85 25.97
C ARG A 32 -32.36 17.14 26.67
N ASN A 33 -33.34 17.84 27.22
CA ASN A 33 -33.10 19.02 28.05
C ASN A 33 -32.70 18.62 29.49
N ASN A 34 -32.45 19.60 30.35
CA ASN A 34 -32.03 19.39 31.73
C ASN A 34 -33.11 18.72 32.63
N ALA A 35 -34.36 18.68 32.18
CA ALA A 35 -35.47 17.96 32.82
C ALA A 35 -35.63 16.52 32.28
N GLY A 36 -34.79 16.10 31.32
CA GLY A 36 -34.84 14.78 30.68
C GLY A 36 -35.85 14.66 29.54
N GLU A 37 -36.57 15.75 29.21
CA GLU A 37 -37.56 15.79 28.14
C GLU A 37 -36.87 15.85 26.77
N LEU A 38 -37.49 15.24 25.75
CA LEU A 38 -36.97 15.26 24.38
C LEU A 38 -37.07 16.66 23.80
N ILE A 39 -36.01 17.09 23.11
CA ILE A 39 -36.05 18.28 22.25
C ILE A 39 -36.44 17.80 20.86
N SER A 40 -37.74 17.71 20.58
CA SER A 40 -38.28 17.22 19.31
C SER A 40 -38.68 18.36 18.36
N ASP A 41 -38.49 18.15 17.06
CA ASP A 41 -38.88 19.06 15.96
C ASP A 41 -38.38 20.51 16.15
N LYS A 42 -37.19 20.67 16.74
CA LYS A 42 -36.60 21.96 17.08
C LYS A 42 -35.21 22.14 16.47
N PRO A 43 -34.85 23.36 16.05
CA PRO A 43 -33.50 23.67 15.63
C PRO A 43 -32.54 23.60 16.84
N ILE A 44 -31.39 23.00 16.65
CA ILE A 44 -30.32 22.86 17.63
C ILE A 44 -28.96 23.17 17.00
N GLY A 45 -28.04 23.67 17.81
CA GLY A 45 -26.63 23.85 17.44
C GLY A 45 -25.83 22.71 18.05
N ILE A 46 -25.03 22.00 17.25
CA ILE A 46 -24.12 20.96 17.75
C ILE A 46 -22.70 21.32 17.37
N LYS A 47 -21.80 21.29 18.35
CA LYS A 47 -20.36 21.29 18.13
C LYS A 47 -19.81 19.89 18.41
N ILE A 48 -19.10 19.35 17.44
CA ILE A 48 -18.37 18.09 17.57
C ILE A 48 -16.88 18.40 17.65
N SER A 49 -16.19 17.78 18.60
CA SER A 49 -14.73 17.81 18.67
C SER A 49 -14.19 16.39 18.76
N ILE A 50 -13.11 16.11 18.04
CA ILE A 50 -12.30 14.90 18.24
C ILE A 50 -11.14 15.29 19.12
N LEU A 51 -11.03 14.61 20.26
CA LEU A 51 -9.99 14.84 21.26
C LEU A 51 -8.96 13.71 21.20
N ASP A 52 -7.69 14.06 21.41
CA ASP A 52 -6.62 13.09 21.62
C ASP A 52 -6.64 12.49 23.05
N SER A 53 -5.67 11.63 23.35
CA SER A 53 -5.49 11.03 24.68
C SER A 53 -5.20 12.04 25.80
N SER A 54 -4.79 13.26 25.43
CA SER A 54 -4.55 14.38 26.35
C SER A 54 -5.75 15.32 26.46
N ASN A 55 -6.92 14.91 25.92
CA ASN A 55 -8.16 15.68 25.93
C ASN A 55 -8.07 17.01 25.14
N THR A 56 -7.14 17.10 24.20
CA THR A 56 -6.94 18.28 23.32
C THR A 56 -7.67 18.07 22.01
N ALA A 57 -8.42 19.08 21.55
CA ALA A 57 -9.17 19.01 20.30
C ALA A 57 -8.23 19.06 19.09
N VAL A 58 -8.06 17.93 18.42
CA VAL A 58 -7.31 17.81 17.14
C VAL A 58 -8.18 18.19 15.94
N PHE A 59 -9.50 18.09 16.10
CA PHE A 59 -10.49 18.51 15.12
C PHE A 59 -11.73 19.03 15.83
N SER A 60 -12.38 20.07 15.28
CA SER A 60 -13.73 20.45 15.69
C SER A 60 -14.51 21.13 14.58
N GLU A 61 -15.81 20.97 14.60
CA GLU A 61 -16.75 21.56 13.65
C GLU A 61 -18.10 21.85 14.31
N VAL A 62 -18.91 22.69 13.66
CA VAL A 62 -20.28 23.00 14.08
C VAL A 62 -21.31 22.65 13.03
N HIS A 63 -22.50 22.29 13.52
CA HIS A 63 -23.68 21.92 12.74
C HIS A 63 -24.90 22.65 13.28
N THR A 64 -25.78 23.07 12.38
CA THR A 64 -27.14 23.54 12.69
C THR A 64 -28.13 22.54 12.10
N LEU A 65 -28.90 21.88 12.96
CA LEU A 65 -29.76 20.75 12.59
C LEU A 65 -31.13 20.91 13.23
N THR A 66 -32.12 20.16 12.73
CA THR A 66 -33.44 20.03 13.37
C THR A 66 -33.63 18.60 13.83
N THR A 67 -34.00 18.41 15.10
CA THR A 67 -34.32 17.07 15.62
C THR A 67 -35.62 16.55 15.04
N ASN A 68 -35.81 15.23 14.98
CA ASN A 68 -37.11 14.65 14.61
C ASN A 68 -38.06 14.56 15.82
N SER A 69 -39.25 13.99 15.61
CA SER A 69 -40.26 13.76 16.65
C SER A 69 -39.78 12.94 17.86
N ASN A 70 -38.72 12.15 17.71
CA ASN A 70 -38.10 11.36 18.77
C ASN A 70 -36.89 12.08 19.41
N GLY A 71 -36.65 13.35 19.08
CA GLY A 71 -35.48 14.11 19.54
C GLY A 71 -34.15 13.66 18.94
N LEU A 72 -34.17 12.88 17.86
CA LEU A 72 -32.97 12.36 17.21
C LEU A 72 -32.36 13.42 16.28
N ALA A 73 -31.06 13.66 16.44
CA ALA A 73 -30.21 14.43 15.54
C ALA A 73 -29.32 13.47 14.73
N ASN A 74 -29.38 13.61 13.40
CA ASN A 74 -28.53 12.85 12.47
C ASN A 74 -27.53 13.81 11.83
N LEU A 75 -26.24 13.49 11.91
CA LEU A 75 -25.19 14.29 11.27
C LEU A 75 -24.04 13.43 10.75
N ILE A 76 -23.16 14.09 10.01
CA ILE A 76 -21.97 13.50 9.43
C ILE A 76 -20.77 14.30 9.93
N ILE A 77 -19.94 13.68 10.75
CA ILE A 77 -18.70 14.26 11.24
C ILE A 77 -17.75 14.46 10.05
N GLY A 78 -17.18 15.66 9.91
CA GLY A 78 -16.41 16.10 8.74
C GLY A 78 -17.27 16.69 7.62
N GLY A 79 -18.57 16.90 7.89
CA GLY A 79 -19.51 17.56 6.98
C GLY A 79 -20.01 18.92 7.47
N GLY A 80 -19.61 19.36 8.67
CA GLY A 80 -20.01 20.63 9.26
C GLY A 80 -19.11 21.79 8.86
N ALA A 81 -19.34 22.95 9.47
CA ALA A 81 -18.43 24.08 9.33
C ALA A 81 -17.21 23.88 10.26
N PRO A 82 -15.99 23.69 9.72
CA PRO A 82 -14.81 23.41 10.53
C PRO A 82 -14.41 24.63 11.37
N ILE A 83 -13.95 24.37 12.60
CA ILE A 83 -13.36 25.36 13.52
C ILE A 83 -11.87 25.09 13.70
N ILE A 84 -11.50 23.83 13.93
CA ILE A 84 -10.11 23.39 14.14
C ILE A 84 -9.83 22.19 13.24
N GLY A 85 -8.69 22.22 12.55
CA GLY A 85 -8.15 21.08 11.82
C GLY A 85 -9.05 20.57 10.69
N ALA A 86 -8.74 19.36 10.22
CA ALA A 86 -9.55 18.62 9.27
C ALA A 86 -9.42 17.12 9.58
N VAL A 87 -10.52 16.36 9.42
CA VAL A 87 -10.54 14.91 9.64
C VAL A 87 -9.46 14.19 8.82
N ALA A 88 -9.16 14.71 7.63
CA ALA A 88 -8.10 14.24 6.73
C ALA A 88 -6.69 14.22 7.34
N LEU A 89 -6.43 15.12 8.30
CA LEU A 89 -5.11 15.37 8.85
C LEU A 89 -4.88 14.63 10.18
N ILE A 90 -5.88 13.94 10.69
CA ILE A 90 -5.78 13.19 11.95
C ILE A 90 -4.97 11.92 11.68
N ASN A 91 -3.87 11.75 12.41
CA ASN A 91 -3.13 10.50 12.43
C ASN A 91 -3.84 9.51 13.37
N TRP A 92 -4.70 8.67 12.81
CA TRP A 92 -5.50 7.70 13.58
C TRP A 92 -4.66 6.63 14.30
N ALA A 93 -3.37 6.51 13.98
CA ALA A 93 -2.44 5.62 14.69
C ALA A 93 -2.06 6.14 16.10
N ASP A 94 -2.25 7.43 16.37
CA ASP A 94 -1.90 8.07 17.64
C ASP A 94 -3.01 7.94 18.71
N GLY A 95 -3.99 7.06 18.48
CA GLY A 95 -5.12 6.85 19.38
C GLY A 95 -4.72 6.41 20.79
N PRO A 96 -5.66 6.45 21.76
CA PRO A 96 -7.10 6.56 21.57
C PRO A 96 -7.60 7.98 21.30
N PHE A 97 -8.75 8.07 20.62
CA PHE A 97 -9.45 9.33 20.35
C PHE A 97 -10.84 9.34 20.99
N PHE A 98 -11.36 10.52 21.27
CA PHE A 98 -12.67 10.71 21.90
C PHE A 98 -13.53 11.67 21.08
N ILE A 99 -14.81 11.39 20.96
CA ILE A 99 -15.80 12.35 20.45
C ILE A 99 -16.36 13.11 21.65
N LYS A 100 -16.17 14.42 21.65
CA LYS A 100 -16.88 15.35 22.52
C LYS A 100 -17.98 16.04 21.73
N THR A 101 -19.21 15.93 22.22
CA THR A 101 -20.39 16.58 21.67
C THR A 101 -20.84 17.66 22.62
N GLU A 102 -21.09 18.86 22.10
CA GLU A 102 -21.62 20.00 22.84
C GLU A 102 -22.88 20.50 22.09
N THR A 103 -24.01 20.69 22.77
CA THR A 103 -25.30 21.02 22.15
C THR A 103 -25.94 22.27 22.77
N ASP A 104 -26.36 23.19 21.90
CA ASP A 104 -27.26 24.30 22.21
C ASP A 104 -28.69 23.89 21.82
N PRO A 105 -29.59 23.70 22.81
CA PRO A 105 -30.95 23.26 22.56
C PRO A 105 -31.84 24.31 21.87
N THR A 106 -31.36 25.54 21.72
CA THR A 106 -32.07 26.67 21.09
C THR A 106 -31.57 27.02 19.69
N GLY A 107 -30.55 26.30 19.18
CA GLY A 107 -30.02 26.52 17.84
C GLY A 107 -28.89 27.55 17.75
N GLY A 108 -28.45 28.11 18.88
CA GLY A 108 -27.35 29.06 18.93
C GLY A 108 -25.97 28.42 19.16
N SER A 109 -25.08 29.19 19.80
CA SER A 109 -23.72 28.79 20.16
C SER A 109 -23.49 28.67 21.67
N ASN A 110 -24.57 28.70 22.47
CA ASN A 110 -24.53 28.57 23.92
C ASN A 110 -24.70 27.09 24.29
N TYR A 111 -23.64 26.31 24.10
CA TYR A 111 -23.66 24.88 24.33
C TYR A 111 -23.78 24.57 25.83
N THR A 112 -24.93 24.02 26.23
CA THR A 112 -25.26 23.73 27.64
C THR A 112 -25.24 22.24 27.96
N ILE A 113 -25.46 21.39 26.95
CA ILE A 113 -25.40 19.94 27.07
C ILE A 113 -24.04 19.49 26.53
N SER A 114 -23.30 18.66 27.28
CA SER A 114 -22.05 18.09 26.79
C SER A 114 -21.88 16.63 27.18
N GLY A 115 -21.19 15.88 26.33
CA GLY A 115 -20.83 14.48 26.59
C GLY A 115 -19.58 14.09 25.83
N THR A 116 -18.77 13.21 26.41
CA THR A 116 -17.55 12.68 25.79
C THR A 116 -17.62 11.15 25.79
N SER A 117 -17.32 10.54 24.65
CA SER A 117 -17.25 9.09 24.47
C SER A 117 -16.00 8.71 23.68
N GLU A 118 -15.40 7.57 24.00
CA GLU A 118 -14.30 7.02 23.20
C GLU A 118 -14.75 6.66 21.78
N LEU A 119 -13.91 6.96 20.79
CA LEU A 119 -14.13 6.58 19.40
C LEU A 119 -13.65 5.15 19.17
N LEU A 120 -14.58 4.21 19.19
CA LEU A 120 -14.28 2.79 18.94
C LEU A 120 -14.23 2.48 17.43
N SER A 121 -13.52 1.40 17.10
CA SER A 121 -13.42 0.91 15.72
C SER A 121 -14.76 0.40 15.18
N VAL A 122 -15.05 0.72 13.92
CA VAL A 122 -16.19 0.17 13.15
C VAL A 122 -15.75 -1.08 12.35
N PRO A 123 -16.68 -1.94 11.88
CA PRO A 123 -16.32 -3.18 11.17
C PRO A 123 -15.34 -3.01 10.00
N TYR A 124 -15.46 -1.92 9.22
CA TYR A 124 -14.53 -1.62 8.14
C TYR A 124 -13.11 -1.30 8.65
N ALA A 125 -13.00 -0.57 9.77
CA ALA A 125 -11.72 -0.29 10.41
C ALA A 125 -11.09 -1.55 11.01
N LEU A 126 -11.90 -2.42 11.61
CA LEU A 126 -11.44 -3.73 12.11
C LEU A 126 -10.95 -4.64 11.00
N PHE A 127 -11.60 -4.63 9.83
CA PHE A 127 -11.10 -5.37 8.65
C PHE A 127 -9.73 -4.84 8.20
N SER A 128 -9.55 -3.51 8.13
CA SER A 128 -8.26 -2.91 7.77
C SER A 128 -7.15 -3.17 8.80
N ALA A 129 -7.48 -3.33 10.08
CA ALA A 129 -6.52 -3.65 11.14
C ALA A 129 -5.96 -5.08 11.05
N ASN A 130 -6.59 -5.96 10.26
CA ASN A 130 -6.13 -7.34 10.03
C ASN A 130 -5.12 -7.46 8.88
N ASN A 131 -4.55 -6.36 8.40
CA ASN A 131 -3.44 -6.40 7.45
C ASN A 131 -2.15 -6.84 8.16
N ASN A 132 -2.10 -8.13 8.48
CA ASN A 132 -0.86 -8.84 8.80
C ASN A 132 -0.06 -8.97 7.51
N ASP A 133 0.56 -7.88 7.07
CA ASP A 133 1.52 -7.96 5.96
C ASP A 133 2.54 -9.03 6.32
N PRO A 134 2.66 -10.10 5.52
CA PRO A 134 3.57 -11.18 5.82
C PRO A 134 5.00 -10.62 5.87
N THR A 135 5.73 -10.99 6.92
CA THR A 135 7.17 -10.76 6.98
C THR A 135 7.89 -12.02 6.50
N TYR A 136 9.00 -11.82 5.80
CA TYR A 136 9.76 -12.89 5.18
C TYR A 136 11.16 -13.00 5.77
N THR A 137 11.89 -14.03 5.38
CA THR A 137 13.30 -14.23 5.73
C THR A 137 14.08 -14.66 4.49
N LEU A 138 15.41 -14.71 4.56
CA LEU A 138 16.19 -15.28 3.46
C LEU A 138 15.89 -16.78 3.30
N GLY A 139 15.72 -17.24 2.06
CA GLY A 139 15.44 -18.65 1.76
C GLY A 139 14.25 -18.87 0.85
N LEU A 140 13.77 -20.12 0.78
CA LEU A 140 12.70 -20.52 -0.13
C LEU A 140 11.33 -20.07 0.38
N HIS A 141 10.64 -19.29 -0.44
CA HIS A 141 9.27 -18.81 -0.22
C HIS A 141 8.41 -19.14 -1.45
N PRO A 142 7.80 -20.34 -1.50
CA PRO A 142 6.98 -20.81 -2.62
C PRO A 142 5.85 -19.85 -3.00
N GLU A 143 5.28 -19.17 -2.01
CA GLU A 143 4.24 -18.14 -2.14
C GLU A 143 4.72 -16.88 -2.86
N LEU A 144 6.03 -16.61 -2.88
CA LEU A 144 6.67 -15.52 -3.62
C LEU A 144 7.25 -15.95 -4.97
N GLY A 145 7.18 -17.25 -5.29
CA GLY A 145 7.67 -17.81 -6.55
C GLY A 145 9.11 -18.31 -6.54
N GLY A 146 9.84 -18.17 -5.42
CA GLY A 146 11.22 -18.65 -5.33
C GLY A 146 11.96 -18.26 -4.07
N TYR A 147 13.26 -17.96 -4.19
CA TYR A 147 14.13 -17.69 -3.05
C TYR A 147 14.27 -16.20 -2.77
N VAL A 148 13.89 -15.77 -1.56
CA VAL A 148 14.21 -14.43 -1.06
C VAL A 148 15.71 -14.36 -0.79
N PHE A 149 16.40 -13.44 -1.46
CA PHE A 149 17.85 -13.23 -1.32
C PHE A 149 18.22 -11.83 -0.83
N TYR A 150 17.24 -10.94 -0.74
CA TYR A 150 17.36 -9.61 -0.15
C TYR A 150 16.05 -9.25 0.52
N ILE A 151 16.13 -8.61 1.69
CA ILE A 151 14.97 -8.18 2.46
C ILE A 151 15.23 -6.83 3.12
N THR A 152 14.20 -5.99 3.18
CA THR A 152 14.23 -4.72 3.89
C THR A 152 14.19 -4.93 5.41
N PRO A 153 14.64 -3.95 6.22
CA PRO A 153 14.70 -4.09 7.68
C PRO A 153 13.36 -4.39 8.36
N ASP A 154 12.24 -3.99 7.75
CA ASP A 154 10.88 -4.28 8.24
C ASP A 154 10.39 -5.70 7.90
N GLY A 155 11.15 -6.46 7.11
CA GLY A 155 10.81 -7.81 6.69
C GLY A 155 9.72 -7.90 5.62
N LYS A 156 9.19 -6.77 5.14
CA LYS A 156 7.98 -6.74 4.29
C LYS A 156 8.27 -6.70 2.80
N HIS A 157 9.43 -6.19 2.43
CA HIS A 157 9.81 -6.02 1.03
C HIS A 157 11.15 -6.66 0.74
N GLY A 158 11.38 -7.00 -0.53
CA GLY A 158 12.64 -7.62 -0.89
C GLY A 158 12.75 -8.00 -2.34
N LEU A 159 13.72 -8.88 -2.60
CA LEU A 159 13.94 -9.47 -3.91
C LEU A 159 13.90 -10.99 -3.82
N VAL A 160 13.17 -11.58 -4.76
CA VAL A 160 13.02 -13.02 -4.93
C VAL A 160 13.69 -13.42 -6.23
N SER A 161 14.52 -14.46 -6.18
CA SER A 161 15.08 -15.15 -7.34
C SER A 161 14.20 -16.33 -7.68
N GLU A 162 14.05 -16.62 -8.97
CA GLU A 162 13.47 -17.87 -9.43
C GLU A 162 14.37 -19.06 -9.01
N THR A 163 13.78 -20.26 -8.91
CA THR A 163 14.40 -21.49 -8.41
C THR A 163 15.18 -22.34 -9.45
N GLN A 164 15.03 -22.07 -10.75
CA GLN A 164 15.58 -22.83 -11.90
C GLN A 164 15.92 -22.00 -13.16
N ASP A 165 17.11 -22.19 -13.77
CA ASP A 165 17.58 -21.60 -15.04
C ASP A 165 16.46 -21.13 -16.01
N GLN A 166 16.42 -19.87 -16.50
CA GLN A 166 15.48 -19.48 -17.57
C GLN A 166 15.94 -20.02 -18.94
N GLY A 167 15.77 -21.33 -19.12
CA GLY A 167 16.14 -22.07 -20.32
C GLY A 167 17.65 -22.33 -20.43
N ALA A 168 18.09 -22.65 -21.65
CA ALA A 168 19.51 -22.77 -21.97
C ALA A 168 20.20 -21.39 -21.99
N GLU A 169 21.54 -21.40 -21.97
CA GLU A 169 22.33 -20.17 -22.15
C GLU A 169 21.89 -19.41 -23.41
N THR A 170 21.74 -18.10 -23.27
CA THR A 170 21.13 -17.26 -24.30
C THR A 170 21.85 -15.93 -24.44
N SER A 171 21.70 -15.33 -25.63
CA SER A 171 22.20 -13.98 -25.89
C SER A 171 21.44 -12.97 -25.04
N TRP A 172 22.06 -11.83 -24.76
CA TRP A 172 21.43 -10.77 -23.99
C TRP A 172 20.12 -10.28 -24.64
N TYR A 173 20.04 -10.30 -25.98
CA TYR A 173 18.85 -9.91 -26.74
C TYR A 173 17.64 -10.82 -26.47
N LEU A 174 17.87 -12.10 -26.24
CA LEU A 174 16.83 -13.11 -26.01
C LEU A 174 16.60 -13.39 -24.53
N ALA A 175 17.40 -12.78 -23.63
CA ALA A 175 17.27 -12.97 -22.19
C ALA A 175 15.87 -12.56 -21.71
N HIS A 176 15.33 -11.45 -22.21
CA HIS A 176 14.01 -10.99 -21.82
C HIS A 176 12.89 -11.91 -22.34
N ASP A 177 13.01 -12.41 -23.57
CA ASP A 177 12.06 -13.37 -24.14
C ASP A 177 12.01 -14.67 -23.33
N ASN A 178 13.17 -15.16 -22.89
CA ASN A 178 13.24 -16.33 -22.01
C ASN A 178 12.59 -16.05 -20.64
N ILE A 179 12.81 -14.88 -20.05
CA ILE A 179 12.19 -14.49 -18.77
C ILE A 179 10.66 -14.40 -18.90
N ASN A 180 10.14 -13.96 -20.04
CA ASN A 180 8.69 -13.84 -20.24
C ASN A 180 8.03 -15.17 -20.66
N ASN A 181 8.80 -16.21 -20.97
CA ASN A 181 8.26 -17.51 -21.33
C ASN A 181 7.94 -18.34 -20.08
N ALA A 182 6.65 -18.45 -19.74
CA ALA A 182 6.17 -19.24 -18.60
C ALA A 182 6.67 -20.69 -18.58
N SER A 183 7.03 -21.28 -19.73
CA SER A 183 7.56 -22.66 -19.79
C SER A 183 8.93 -22.81 -19.13
N TYR A 184 9.67 -21.71 -18.97
CA TYR A 184 10.98 -21.69 -18.30
C TYR A 184 10.91 -21.34 -16.81
N HIS A 185 9.71 -21.26 -16.24
CA HIS A 185 9.51 -21.01 -14.81
C HIS A 185 9.08 -22.26 -14.06
N SER A 186 9.44 -22.35 -12.78
CA SER A 186 8.91 -23.36 -11.88
C SER A 186 7.38 -23.25 -11.75
N GLN A 187 6.75 -24.27 -11.15
CA GLN A 187 5.31 -24.25 -10.92
C GLN A 187 4.84 -23.04 -10.08
N ASN A 188 5.69 -22.57 -9.16
CA ASN A 188 5.40 -21.37 -8.39
C ASN A 188 5.75 -20.10 -9.15
N GLY A 189 6.88 -20.08 -9.88
CA GLY A 189 7.27 -18.94 -10.70
C GLY A 189 6.25 -18.57 -11.77
N LYS A 190 5.56 -19.56 -12.34
CA LYS A 190 4.46 -19.37 -13.32
C LYS A 190 3.27 -18.53 -12.83
N LYS A 191 3.14 -18.32 -11.51
CA LYS A 191 2.08 -17.49 -10.92
C LYS A 191 2.37 -15.98 -11.04
N PHE A 192 3.57 -15.62 -11.50
CA PHE A 192 4.06 -14.25 -11.57
C PHE A 192 4.43 -13.88 -13.00
N THR A 193 4.18 -12.62 -13.37
CA THR A 193 4.45 -12.08 -14.71
C THR A 193 5.42 -10.89 -14.69
N ASP A 194 5.87 -10.50 -13.50
CA ASP A 194 6.73 -9.35 -13.21
C ASP A 194 8.20 -9.74 -13.03
N TRP A 195 8.59 -10.92 -13.53
CA TRP A 195 9.97 -11.37 -13.58
C TRP A 195 10.82 -10.45 -14.45
N LYS A 196 12.03 -10.12 -13.98
CA LYS A 196 12.98 -9.25 -14.68
C LYS A 196 14.40 -9.78 -14.63
N LEU A 197 15.23 -9.29 -15.56
CA LEU A 197 16.67 -9.55 -15.56
C LEU A 197 17.35 -8.72 -14.46
N PRO A 198 18.19 -9.31 -13.59
CA PRO A 198 18.83 -8.60 -12.48
C PRO A 198 19.75 -7.48 -12.95
N THR A 199 19.76 -6.35 -12.25
CA THR A 199 20.82 -5.34 -12.42
C THR A 199 22.16 -5.89 -11.89
N LYS A 200 23.28 -5.22 -12.22
CA LYS A 200 24.61 -5.66 -11.77
C LYS A 200 24.69 -5.73 -10.24
N TYR A 201 23.97 -4.85 -9.56
CA TYR A 201 23.93 -4.80 -8.11
C TYR A 201 23.14 -5.98 -7.54
N GLU A 202 21.93 -6.21 -8.07
CA GLU A 202 21.07 -7.33 -7.63
C GLU A 202 21.74 -8.67 -7.90
N LEU A 203 22.44 -8.81 -9.04
CA LEU A 203 23.19 -10.01 -9.37
C LEU A 203 24.32 -10.27 -8.35
N ASN A 204 24.96 -9.22 -7.84
CA ASN A 204 25.97 -9.34 -6.79
C ASN A 204 25.36 -9.71 -5.42
N LEU A 205 24.17 -9.22 -5.11
CA LEU A 205 23.42 -9.65 -3.93
C LEU A 205 23.07 -11.14 -4.01
N MET A 206 22.63 -11.61 -5.19
CA MET A 206 22.37 -13.02 -5.43
C MET A 206 23.64 -13.86 -5.28
N TYR A 207 24.76 -13.41 -5.85
CA TYR A 207 26.06 -14.10 -5.70
C TYR A 207 26.48 -14.21 -4.23
N THR A 208 26.34 -13.13 -3.45
CA THR A 208 26.67 -13.13 -2.02
C THR A 208 25.82 -14.14 -1.24
N ASN A 209 24.54 -14.28 -1.59
CA ASN A 209 23.59 -15.19 -0.94
C ASN A 209 23.47 -16.56 -1.64
N ARG A 210 24.30 -16.86 -2.64
CA ARG A 210 24.11 -18.01 -3.53
C ARG A 210 24.10 -19.36 -2.82
N SER A 211 24.83 -19.47 -1.71
CA SER A 211 24.85 -20.67 -0.87
C SER A 211 23.51 -20.94 -0.18
N ALA A 212 22.73 -19.89 0.11
CA ALA A 212 21.43 -20.01 0.76
C ALA A 212 20.27 -20.23 -0.24
N ILE A 213 20.40 -19.76 -1.48
CA ILE A 213 19.30 -19.78 -2.47
C ILE A 213 19.44 -20.86 -3.55
N GLY A 214 20.64 -21.38 -3.83
CA GLY A 214 20.83 -22.55 -4.69
C GLY A 214 20.20 -22.44 -6.10
N GLY A 215 20.03 -23.58 -6.79
CA GLY A 215 19.36 -23.62 -8.09
C GLY A 215 20.09 -22.93 -9.25
N PHE A 216 21.40 -22.71 -9.10
CA PHE A 216 22.26 -22.14 -10.14
C PHE A 216 22.87 -23.25 -11.02
N ALA A 217 23.09 -22.92 -12.30
CA ALA A 217 23.77 -23.79 -13.24
C ALA A 217 25.14 -24.25 -12.70
N LEU A 218 25.46 -25.51 -13.00
CA LEU A 218 26.68 -26.18 -12.56
C LEU A 218 27.75 -26.08 -13.65
N GLY A 219 28.98 -25.75 -13.29
CA GLY A 219 30.11 -25.67 -14.23
C GLY A 219 31.34 -24.99 -13.64
N THR A 220 32.49 -25.15 -14.29
CA THR A 220 33.76 -24.56 -13.86
C THR A 220 33.75 -23.03 -13.95
N VAL A 221 33.00 -22.47 -14.92
CA VAL A 221 32.76 -21.04 -15.09
C VAL A 221 31.32 -20.85 -15.53
N VAL A 222 30.50 -20.23 -14.69
CA VAL A 222 29.08 -19.94 -14.99
C VAL A 222 28.85 -18.45 -14.89
N ASN A 223 28.49 -17.81 -16.01
CA ASN A 223 28.20 -16.38 -16.05
C ASN A 223 26.69 -16.16 -16.18
N TYR A 224 26.22 -15.16 -15.46
CA TYR A 224 24.83 -14.72 -15.47
C TYR A 224 24.70 -13.34 -16.08
N TRP A 225 23.74 -13.15 -16.98
CA TRP A 225 23.45 -11.85 -17.58
C TRP A 225 22.87 -10.86 -16.57
N SER A 226 23.24 -9.59 -16.75
CA SER A 226 22.61 -8.45 -16.10
C SER A 226 21.83 -7.59 -17.09
N SER A 227 20.79 -6.90 -16.61
CA SER A 227 20.10 -5.82 -17.32
C SER A 227 20.91 -4.52 -17.37
N SER A 228 21.98 -4.40 -16.59
CA SER A 228 22.88 -3.24 -16.67
C SER A 228 23.69 -3.27 -17.95
N GLU A 229 23.41 -2.35 -18.87
CA GLU A 229 24.15 -2.22 -20.11
C GLU A 229 25.51 -1.54 -19.90
N GLY A 230 26.50 -1.88 -20.74
CA GLY A 230 27.74 -1.12 -20.86
C GLY A 230 27.65 -0.12 -22.02
N ASP A 231 27.20 -0.59 -23.18
CA ASP A 231 26.89 0.23 -24.37
C ASP A 231 25.88 -0.50 -25.28
N PHE A 232 25.72 -0.03 -26.52
CA PHE A 232 24.80 -0.61 -27.50
C PHE A 232 25.16 -2.05 -27.93
N THR A 233 26.42 -2.46 -27.79
CA THR A 233 26.94 -3.80 -28.13
C THR A 233 27.27 -4.70 -26.95
N VAL A 234 27.47 -4.14 -25.75
CA VAL A 234 27.92 -4.91 -24.57
C VAL A 234 27.01 -4.73 -23.35
N SER A 235 26.99 -5.75 -22.50
CA SER A 235 26.25 -5.75 -21.24
C SER A 235 27.08 -6.36 -20.11
N TRP A 236 26.70 -6.06 -18.87
CA TRP A 236 27.32 -6.62 -17.68
C TRP A 236 26.88 -8.06 -17.45
N ASN A 237 27.79 -8.88 -16.94
CA ASN A 237 27.53 -10.21 -16.41
C ASN A 237 28.31 -10.39 -15.10
N GLN A 238 27.96 -11.45 -14.36
CA GLN A 238 28.72 -11.88 -13.21
C GLN A 238 28.98 -13.38 -13.25
N ASN A 239 30.22 -13.75 -12.95
CA ASN A 239 30.65 -15.13 -12.79
C ASN A 239 30.24 -15.62 -11.40
N PHE A 240 29.40 -16.65 -11.31
CA PHE A 240 28.92 -17.21 -10.05
C PHE A 240 29.88 -18.22 -9.41
N SER A 241 30.94 -18.61 -10.12
CA SER A 241 32.02 -19.44 -9.59
C SER A 241 33.01 -18.64 -8.75
N ASN A 242 33.21 -17.34 -9.02
CA ASN A 242 34.19 -16.51 -8.32
C ASN A 242 33.75 -15.07 -7.97
N GLY A 243 32.56 -14.65 -8.41
CA GLY A 243 31.99 -13.34 -8.11
C GLY A 243 32.42 -12.21 -9.03
N THR A 244 33.31 -12.46 -9.99
CA THR A 244 33.85 -11.41 -10.87
C THR A 244 32.76 -10.85 -11.77
N GLN A 245 32.61 -9.53 -11.79
CA GLN A 245 31.76 -8.83 -12.75
C GLN A 245 32.56 -8.37 -13.95
N SER A 246 31.98 -8.51 -15.14
CA SER A 246 32.65 -8.09 -16.38
C SER A 246 31.67 -7.60 -17.43
N ILE A 247 32.18 -6.83 -18.38
CA ILE A 247 31.45 -6.42 -19.58
C ILE A 247 31.73 -7.43 -20.69
N LYS A 248 30.68 -7.85 -21.42
CA LYS A 248 30.77 -8.80 -22.54
C LYS A 248 29.80 -8.43 -23.66
N ALA A 249 30.11 -8.87 -24.88
CA ALA A 249 29.27 -8.65 -26.05
C ALA A 249 27.89 -9.31 -25.86
N LYS A 250 26.82 -8.57 -26.21
CA LYS A 250 25.42 -9.00 -26.08
C LYS A 250 25.08 -10.24 -26.91
N SER A 251 25.92 -10.59 -27.88
CA SER A 251 25.80 -11.79 -28.72
C SER A 251 26.32 -13.08 -28.06
N ILE A 252 27.03 -13.00 -26.93
CA ILE A 252 27.51 -14.17 -26.20
C ILE A 252 26.35 -14.84 -25.46
N ASN A 253 26.36 -16.16 -25.37
CA ASN A 253 25.35 -16.90 -24.61
C ASN A 253 25.80 -17.05 -23.15
N TYR A 254 24.95 -16.62 -22.22
CA TYR A 254 25.12 -16.81 -20.77
C TYR A 254 23.80 -17.19 -20.11
N VAL A 255 23.87 -17.64 -18.87
CA VAL A 255 22.70 -18.08 -18.10
C VAL A 255 21.88 -16.86 -17.68
N VAL A 256 20.57 -17.06 -17.55
CA VAL A 256 19.63 -16.03 -17.07
C VAL A 256 18.92 -16.55 -15.84
N ARG A 257 18.97 -15.76 -14.77
CA ARG A 257 18.25 -15.96 -13.52
C ARG A 257 17.33 -14.77 -13.27
N SER A 258 16.03 -14.94 -13.43
CA SER A 258 15.08 -13.87 -13.21
C SER A 258 14.87 -13.60 -11.74
N ILE A 259 14.60 -12.33 -11.44
CA ILE A 259 14.20 -11.87 -10.10
C ILE A 259 12.91 -11.07 -10.18
N ARG A 260 12.25 -10.88 -9.04
CA ARG A 260 11.13 -9.95 -8.88
C ARG A 260 11.17 -9.30 -7.50
N SER A 261 10.49 -8.17 -7.37
CA SER A 261 10.26 -7.52 -6.08
C SER A 261 8.98 -8.07 -5.43
N PHE A 262 8.89 -8.00 -4.11
CA PHE A 262 7.65 -8.24 -3.36
C PHE A 262 7.50 -7.18 -2.28
#